data_AF-A0A945TM32-F1
#
_entry.id   AF-A0A945TM32-F1
#
_cell.length_a   1.000
_cell.length_b   1.000
_cell.length_c   1.000
_cell.angle_alpha   90.00
_cell.angle_beta   90.00
_cell.angle_gamma   90.00
#
_symmetry.space_group_name_H-M   'P 1'
#
loop_
_entity.id
_entity.type
_entity.pdbx_description
1 polymer ?
#
loop_
_entity_poly.entity_id
_entity_poly.type
_entity_poly.pdbx_seq_one_letter_code
_entity_poly.pdbx_strand_id
1 'polypeptide(L)'
;MGSIQVQRRRKISPRVKLAFSVGSLEDAMMQAASIATMLFYNQVLGVSAALCGLAFLVASLVDAFSDPLIGAWSDRVQTRWGRRHPFMLLSALPIGLFFFLLYQPPDLSEQGLFVWLLCMLVGARLAKTCFSVPHSALGAELTDDYHERTSVFGWDWMMRLGGAVVLGIFVLFVIFPTTADYENGLLDPDRYVYL
;
A
#
# COMPACT_ATOMS: atom_id res chain seq x y z
N MET A 1 -19.24 -23.85 -44.61
CA MET A 1 -19.00 -22.46 -44.15
C MET A 1 -19.49 -22.35 -42.71
N GLY A 2 -18.61 -22.61 -41.74
CA GLY A 2 -18.93 -22.48 -40.31
C GLY A 2 -18.87 -21.00 -39.92
N SER A 3 -20.00 -20.44 -39.51
CA SER A 3 -20.08 -19.09 -38.99
C SER A 3 -19.27 -19.01 -37.70
N ILE A 4 -18.18 -18.23 -37.74
CA ILE A 4 -17.43 -17.81 -36.56
C ILE A 4 -18.40 -16.94 -35.74
N GLN A 5 -19.01 -17.55 -34.74
CA GLN A 5 -19.73 -16.84 -33.70
C GLN A 5 -18.72 -15.93 -32.99
N VAL A 6 -18.72 -14.63 -33.33
CA VAL A 6 -18.01 -13.61 -32.57
C VAL A 6 -18.62 -13.65 -31.17
N GLN A 7 -17.96 -14.36 -30.24
CA GLN A 7 -18.31 -14.32 -28.82
C GLN A 7 -18.46 -12.85 -28.44
N ARG A 8 -19.66 -12.44 -28.03
CA ARG A 8 -19.88 -11.10 -27.46
C ARG A 8 -18.96 -10.97 -26.25
N ARG A 9 -17.81 -10.31 -26.44
CA ARG A 9 -16.86 -9.95 -25.38
C ARG A 9 -17.66 -9.23 -24.30
N ARG A 10 -17.87 -9.90 -23.16
CA ARG A 10 -18.75 -9.43 -22.10
C ARG A 10 -18.05 -8.29 -21.39
N LYS A 11 -18.49 -7.05 -21.64
CA LYS A 11 -17.93 -5.86 -21.00
C LYS A 11 -18.07 -5.97 -19.48
N ILE A 12 -17.00 -5.66 -18.74
CA ILE A 12 -17.08 -5.62 -17.28
C ILE A 12 -17.89 -4.40 -16.87
N SER A 13 -18.85 -4.58 -15.97
CA SER A 13 -19.64 -3.49 -15.43
C SER A 13 -18.75 -2.44 -14.74
N PRO A 14 -18.98 -1.13 -14.94
CA PRO A 14 -18.24 -0.07 -14.24
C PRO A 14 -18.24 -0.23 -12.71
N ARG A 15 -19.32 -0.79 -12.14
CA ARG A 15 -19.40 -1.07 -10.69
C ARG A 15 -18.34 -2.07 -10.23
N VAL A 16 -18.07 -3.10 -11.03
CA VAL A 16 -17.04 -4.11 -10.72
C VAL A 16 -15.65 -3.50 -10.88
N LYS A 17 -15.43 -2.69 -11.92
CA LYS A 17 -14.16 -1.95 -12.11
C LYS A 17 -13.89 -1.04 -10.92
N LEU A 18 -14.90 -0.29 -10.48
CA LEU A 18 -14.80 0.58 -9.32
C LEU A 18 -14.51 -0.21 -8.03
N ALA A 19 -15.28 -1.28 -7.75
CA ALA A 19 -15.08 -2.10 -6.56
C ALA A 19 -13.68 -2.74 -6.51
N PHE A 20 -13.16 -3.18 -7.66
CA PHE A 20 -11.78 -3.65 -7.80
C PHE A 20 -10.79 -2.52 -7.47
N SER A 21 -10.97 -1.36 -8.08
CA SER A 21 -10.05 -0.22 -7.98
C SER A 21 -10.02 0.42 -6.59
N VAL A 22 -11.04 0.23 -5.75
CA VAL A 22 -11.00 0.71 -4.35
C VAL A 22 -9.84 0.04 -3.59
N GLY A 23 -9.47 -1.18 -3.96
CA GLY A 23 -8.27 -1.85 -3.46
C GLY A 23 -6.97 -1.37 -4.12
N SER A 24 -6.92 -0.17 -4.69
CA SER A 24 -5.66 0.51 -5.06
C SER A 24 -5.38 1.70 -4.12
N LEU A 25 -6.27 1.94 -3.15
CA LEU A 25 -6.14 3.02 -2.17
C LEU A 25 -5.08 2.72 -1.11
N GLU A 26 -4.76 1.46 -0.84
CA GLU A 26 -3.65 1.11 0.05
C GLU A 26 -2.30 1.54 -0.53
N ASP A 27 -2.11 1.45 -1.85
CA ASP A 27 -0.91 1.87 -2.55
C ASP A 27 -0.75 3.39 -2.41
N ALA A 28 -1.83 4.13 -2.60
CA ALA A 28 -1.87 5.58 -2.38
C ALA A 28 -1.49 5.95 -0.93
N MET A 29 -2.08 5.26 0.05
CA MET A 29 -1.80 5.49 1.46
C MET A 29 -0.34 5.18 1.82
N MET A 30 0.19 4.05 1.36
CA MET A 30 1.57 3.64 1.62
C MET A 30 2.60 4.59 0.98
N GLN A 31 2.30 5.12 -0.20
CA GLN A 31 3.17 6.09 -0.87
C GLN A 31 3.22 7.41 -0.09
N ALA A 32 2.07 7.93 0.34
CA ALA A 32 2.02 9.13 1.19
C ALA A 32 2.75 8.91 2.53
N ALA A 33 2.52 7.75 3.16
CA ALA A 33 3.15 7.40 4.42
C ALA A 33 4.67 7.23 4.32
N SER A 34 5.19 6.77 3.18
CA SER A 34 6.63 6.62 2.98
C SER A 34 7.38 7.95 3.13
N ILE A 35 6.82 9.03 2.58
CA ILE A 35 7.36 10.39 2.72
C ILE A 35 7.29 10.84 4.18
N ALA A 36 6.11 10.71 4.81
CA ALA A 36 5.91 11.11 6.20
C ALA A 36 6.78 10.32 7.19
N THR A 37 6.96 9.01 6.96
CA THR A 37 7.82 8.12 7.76
C THR A 37 9.28 8.56 7.65
N MET A 38 9.75 8.85 6.44
CA MET A 38 11.14 9.26 6.25
C MET A 38 11.43 10.60 6.95
N LEU A 39 10.50 11.56 6.86
CA LEU A 39 10.60 12.83 7.58
C LEU A 39 10.51 12.65 9.10
N PHE A 40 9.59 11.81 9.58
CA PHE A 40 9.41 11.53 11.00
C PHE A 40 10.68 10.98 11.64
N TYR A 41 11.21 9.88 11.11
CA TYR A 41 12.41 9.28 11.68
C TYR A 41 13.63 10.17 11.52
N ASN A 42 13.76 10.88 10.39
CA ASN A 42 14.95 11.68 10.14
C ASN A 42 14.96 13.03 10.86
N GLN A 43 13.91 13.82 10.71
CA GLN A 43 13.87 15.21 11.17
C GLN A 43 13.23 15.35 12.55
N VAL A 44 12.29 14.47 12.91
CA VAL A 44 11.61 14.53 14.21
C VAL A 44 12.36 13.69 15.26
N LEU A 45 12.69 12.43 14.93
CA LEU A 45 13.37 11.51 15.86
C LEU A 45 14.90 11.54 15.75
N GLY A 46 15.45 12.27 14.77
CA GLY A 46 16.89 12.49 14.64
C GLY A 46 17.71 11.30 14.09
N VAL A 47 17.07 10.30 13.49
CA VAL A 47 17.77 9.20 12.81
C VAL A 47 18.46 9.70 11.55
N SER A 48 19.74 9.40 11.36
CA SER A 48 20.45 9.84 10.16
C SER A 48 19.78 9.39 8.86
N ALA A 49 19.78 10.25 7.84
CA ALA A 49 19.14 9.98 6.56
C ALA A 49 19.71 8.73 5.86
N ALA A 50 20.99 8.41 6.13
CA ALA A 50 21.62 7.19 5.64
C ALA A 50 20.98 5.92 6.23
N LEU A 51 20.67 5.92 7.53
CA LEU A 51 19.98 4.80 8.19
C LEU A 51 18.52 4.69 7.73
N CYS A 52 17.80 5.81 7.62
CA CYS A 52 16.45 5.80 7.06
C CYS A 52 16.45 5.23 5.64
N GLY A 53 17.33 5.73 4.77
CA GLY A 53 17.48 5.23 3.40
C GLY A 53 17.84 3.75 3.34
N LEU A 54 18.73 3.28 4.24
CA LEU A 54 19.07 1.86 4.36
C LEU A 54 17.85 1.02 4.75
N ALA A 55 17.01 1.48 5.68
CA ALA A 55 15.79 0.76 6.05
C ALA A 55 14.82 0.61 4.85
N PHE A 56 14.60 1.69 4.09
CA PHE A 56 13.78 1.65 2.87
C PHE A 56 14.39 0.77 1.78
N LEU A 57 15.73 0.75 1.64
CA LEU A 57 16.43 -0.12 0.71
C LEU A 57 16.22 -1.60 1.09
N VAL A 58 16.43 -1.95 2.36
CA VAL A 58 16.22 -3.32 2.84
C VAL A 58 14.76 -3.74 2.65
N ALA A 59 13.80 -2.89 3.00
CA ALA A 59 12.38 -3.17 2.77
C ALA A 59 12.07 -3.42 1.28
N SER A 60 12.68 -2.64 0.38
CA SER A 60 12.53 -2.84 -1.07
C SER A 60 13.19 -4.13 -1.58
N LEU A 61 14.30 -4.55 -0.98
CA LEU A 61 14.90 -5.84 -1.28
C LEU A 61 14.00 -6.99 -0.81
N VAL A 62 13.40 -6.87 0.38
CA VAL A 62 12.45 -7.86 0.88
C VAL A 62 11.26 -8.02 -0.07
N ASP A 63 10.68 -6.91 -0.57
CA ASP A 63 9.61 -6.94 -1.58
C ASP A 63 9.97 -7.76 -2.81
N ALA A 64 11.19 -7.59 -3.32
CA ALA A 64 11.66 -8.30 -4.52
C ALA A 64 11.60 -9.83 -4.36
N PHE A 65 11.71 -10.33 -3.12
CA PHE A 65 11.54 -11.75 -2.82
C PHE A 65 10.12 -12.10 -2.39
N SER A 66 9.47 -11.28 -1.56
CA SER A 66 8.14 -11.59 -1.04
C SER A 66 7.07 -11.57 -2.12
N ASP A 67 7.18 -10.70 -3.12
CA ASP A 67 6.15 -10.54 -4.16
C ASP A 67 5.97 -11.83 -4.99
N PRO A 68 7.04 -12.47 -5.55
CA PRO A 68 6.91 -13.76 -6.21
C PRO A 68 6.45 -14.90 -5.28
N LEU A 69 6.92 -14.90 -4.02
CA LEU A 69 6.58 -15.93 -3.04
C LEU A 69 5.10 -15.91 -2.70
N ILE A 70 4.56 -14.73 -2.38
CA ILE A 70 3.14 -14.53 -2.11
C ILE A 70 2.31 -14.78 -3.37
N GLY A 71 2.78 -14.37 -4.54
CA GLY A 71 2.11 -14.69 -5.81
C GLY A 71 1.90 -16.19 -5.97
N ALA A 72 2.99 -16.96 -5.89
CA ALA A 72 2.94 -18.42 -6.01
C ALA A 72 2.14 -19.10 -4.90
N TRP A 73 2.17 -18.55 -3.68
CA TRP A 73 1.41 -19.10 -2.55
C TRP A 73 -0.09 -18.83 -2.69
N SER A 74 -0.47 -17.61 -3.06
CA SER A 74 -1.87 -17.20 -3.23
C SER A 74 -2.58 -18.01 -4.31
N ASP A 75 -1.87 -18.43 -5.35
CA ASP A 75 -2.42 -19.30 -6.38
C ASP A 75 -2.74 -20.70 -5.84
N ARG A 76 -2.01 -21.22 -4.84
CA ARG A 76 -2.24 -22.60 -4.34
C ARG A 76 -3.37 -22.70 -3.32
N VAL A 77 -3.78 -21.59 -2.73
CA VAL A 77 -4.78 -21.58 -1.66
C VAL A 77 -6.18 -21.76 -2.24
N GLN A 78 -6.92 -22.73 -1.71
CA GLN A 78 -8.32 -22.97 -2.08
C GLN A 78 -9.19 -22.79 -0.84
N THR A 79 -10.02 -21.76 -0.83
CA THR A 79 -10.99 -21.52 0.23
C THR A 79 -12.38 -21.29 -0.34
N ARG A 80 -13.40 -21.32 0.55
CA ARG A 80 -14.79 -20.97 0.22
C ARG A 80 -14.98 -19.55 -0.33
N TRP A 81 -14.02 -18.65 -0.11
CA TRP A 81 -14.04 -17.26 -0.60
C TRP A 81 -13.24 -17.07 -1.88
N GLY A 82 -12.73 -18.17 -2.47
CA GLY A 82 -11.83 -18.14 -3.61
C GLY A 82 -10.36 -18.18 -3.21
N ARG A 83 -9.48 -18.03 -4.21
CA ARG A 83 -8.02 -18.19 -4.04
C ARG A 83 -7.37 -16.93 -3.44
N ARG A 84 -7.84 -15.75 -3.82
CA ARG A 84 -7.16 -14.46 -3.57
C ARG A 84 -7.76 -13.61 -2.45
N HIS A 85 -9.08 -13.67 -2.27
CA HIS A 85 -9.77 -12.91 -1.22
C HIS A 85 -9.29 -13.19 0.21
N PRO A 86 -8.95 -14.44 0.62
CA PRO A 86 -8.46 -14.68 1.97
C PRO A 86 -7.20 -13.88 2.31
N PHE A 87 -6.25 -13.80 1.37
CA PHE A 87 -5.02 -13.03 1.57
C PHE A 87 -5.32 -11.55 1.75
N MET A 88 -6.12 -10.98 0.85
CA MET A 88 -6.50 -9.57 0.88
C MET A 88 -7.27 -9.19 2.16
N LEU A 89 -8.14 -10.08 2.64
CA LEU A 89 -8.93 -9.81 3.86
C LEU A 89 -8.09 -9.95 5.12
N LEU A 90 -7.24 -10.99 5.19
CA LEU A 90 -6.40 -11.25 6.35
C LEU A 90 -5.23 -10.26 6.46
N SER A 91 -4.79 -9.65 5.35
CA SER A 91 -3.72 -8.66 5.35
C SER A 91 -4.13 -7.30 5.92
N ALA A 92 -5.43 -6.96 5.94
CA ALA A 92 -5.89 -5.67 6.44
C ALA A 92 -5.48 -5.41 7.91
N LEU A 93 -5.59 -6.44 8.77
CA LEU A 93 -5.22 -6.36 10.18
C LEU A 93 -3.71 -6.13 10.40
N PRO A 94 -2.79 -6.96 9.86
CA PRO A 94 -1.36 -6.74 10.03
C PRO A 94 -0.88 -5.44 9.37
N ILE A 95 -1.49 -5.01 8.24
CA ILE A 95 -1.17 -3.70 7.65
C ILE A 95 -1.45 -2.59 8.67
N GLY A 96 -2.66 -2.54 9.24
CA GLY A 96 -3.01 -1.53 10.24
C GLY A 96 -2.15 -1.61 11.50
N LEU A 97 -1.85 -2.82 11.99
CA LEU A 97 -1.02 -3.02 13.17
C LEU A 97 0.41 -2.51 12.98
N PHE A 98 1.09 -2.94 11.92
CA PHE A 98 2.47 -2.50 11.67
C PHE A 98 2.54 -1.01 11.35
N PHE A 99 1.52 -0.47 10.67
CA PHE A 99 1.44 0.96 10.41
C PHE A 99 1.32 1.77 11.70
N PHE A 100 0.44 1.37 12.62
CA PHE A 100 0.31 2.01 13.93
C PHE A 100 1.63 1.93 14.73
N LEU A 101 2.24 0.73 14.79
CA LEU A 101 3.50 0.55 15.51
C LEU A 101 4.67 1.33 14.89
N LEU A 102 4.62 1.63 13.58
CA LEU A 102 5.63 2.42 12.89
C LEU A 102 5.71 3.86 13.45
N TYR A 103 4.59 4.42 13.92
CA TYR A 103 4.51 5.78 14.46
C TYR A 103 4.45 5.83 15.99
N GLN A 104 4.51 4.68 16.65
CA GLN A 104 4.59 4.56 18.12
C GLN A 104 5.92 3.90 18.55
N PRO A 105 7.09 4.46 18.17
CA PRO A 105 8.36 3.91 18.61
C PRO A 105 8.55 4.14 20.13
N PRO A 106 9.09 3.16 20.87
CA PRO A 106 9.51 3.39 22.24
C PRO A 106 10.72 4.33 22.30
N ASP A 107 10.99 4.90 23.48
CA ASP A 107 12.13 5.77 23.71
C ASP A 107 13.44 4.97 23.59
N LEU A 108 14.14 5.13 22.47
CA LEU A 108 15.29 4.34 22.06
C LEU A 108 16.44 5.23 21.58
N SER A 109 17.66 4.68 21.57
CA SER A 109 18.79 5.30 20.90
C SER A 109 18.59 5.35 19.38
N GLU A 110 19.39 6.13 18.66
CA GLU A 110 19.34 6.20 17.19
C GLU A 110 19.38 4.81 16.54
N GLN A 111 20.30 3.94 16.96
CA GLN A 111 20.37 2.57 16.45
C GLN A 111 19.13 1.75 16.81
N GLY A 112 18.56 1.94 17.99
CA GLY A 112 17.31 1.29 18.39
C GLY A 112 16.13 1.74 17.52
N LEU A 113 16.02 3.04 17.25
CA LEU A 113 15.01 3.61 16.35
C LEU A 113 15.20 3.13 14.91
N PHE A 114 16.44 2.99 14.43
CA PHE A 114 16.71 2.39 13.12
C PHE A 114 16.24 0.94 13.04
N VAL A 115 16.53 0.12 14.05
CA VAL A 115 16.07 -1.28 14.09
C VAL A 115 14.54 -1.34 14.17
N TRP A 116 13.92 -0.48 14.97
CA TRP A 116 12.46 -0.38 15.07
C TRP A 116 11.84 0.01 13.72
N LEU A 117 12.33 1.08 13.09
CA LEU A 117 11.94 1.52 11.74
C LEU A 117 12.04 0.35 10.76
N LEU A 118 13.20 -0.31 10.72
CA LEU A 118 13.44 -1.42 9.80
C LEU A 118 12.43 -2.55 10.01
N CYS A 119 12.23 -3.01 11.25
CA CYS A 119 11.32 -4.11 11.55
C CYS A 119 9.86 -3.78 11.24
N MET A 120 9.39 -2.59 11.66
CA MET A 120 8.00 -2.19 11.45
C MET A 120 7.73 -1.87 9.98
N LEU A 121 8.67 -1.22 9.28
CA LEU A 121 8.57 -0.95 7.85
C LEU A 121 8.54 -2.24 7.04
N VAL A 122 9.45 -3.18 7.30
CA VAL A 122 9.45 -4.50 6.64
C VAL A 122 8.15 -5.26 6.94
N GLY A 123 7.69 -5.25 8.19
CA GLY A 123 6.41 -5.87 8.59
C GLY A 123 5.21 -5.30 7.82
N ALA A 124 5.12 -3.96 7.76
CA ALA A 124 4.07 -3.27 7.00
C ALA A 124 4.13 -3.58 5.50
N ARG A 125 5.34 -3.64 4.92
CA ARG A 125 5.56 -3.92 3.49
C ARG A 125 5.21 -5.37 3.13
N LEU A 126 5.61 -6.33 3.96
CA LEU A 126 5.21 -7.75 3.81
C LEU A 126 3.70 -7.93 3.93
N ALA A 127 3.08 -7.29 4.92
CA ALA A 127 1.63 -7.32 5.08
C ALA A 127 0.92 -6.70 3.86
N LYS A 128 1.45 -5.60 3.33
CA LYS A 128 0.97 -4.97 2.09
C LYS A 128 1.11 -5.90 0.88
N THR A 129 2.23 -6.61 0.73
CA THR A 129 2.43 -7.58 -0.37
C THR A 129 1.35 -8.66 -0.39
N CYS A 130 0.94 -9.15 0.80
CA CYS A 130 -0.19 -10.08 0.94
C CYS A 130 -1.52 -9.51 0.41
N PHE A 131 -1.67 -8.20 0.29
CA PHE A 131 -2.80 -7.56 -0.37
C PHE A 131 -2.53 -7.30 -1.85
N SER A 132 -1.46 -6.55 -2.16
CA SER A 132 -1.25 -5.95 -3.47
C SER A 132 -0.97 -6.97 -4.57
N VAL A 133 -0.29 -8.07 -4.24
CA VAL A 133 0.00 -9.13 -5.23
C VAL A 133 -1.26 -9.91 -5.59
N PRO A 134 -2.05 -10.46 -4.65
CA PRO A 134 -3.33 -11.10 -4.98
C PRO A 134 -4.33 -10.13 -5.63
N HIS A 135 -4.36 -8.86 -5.22
CA HIS A 135 -5.21 -7.85 -5.83
C HIS A 135 -4.84 -7.61 -7.30
N SER A 136 -3.57 -7.35 -7.60
CA SER A 136 -3.11 -7.14 -8.98
C SER A 136 -3.40 -8.36 -9.87
N ALA A 137 -3.17 -9.55 -9.32
CA ALA A 137 -3.46 -10.78 -10.03
C ALA A 137 -4.98 -10.90 -10.30
N LEU A 138 -5.84 -10.61 -9.31
CA LEU A 138 -7.31 -10.64 -9.46
C LEU A 138 -7.76 -9.71 -10.60
N GLY A 139 -7.10 -8.56 -10.75
CA GLY A 139 -7.23 -7.65 -11.89
C GLY A 139 -7.06 -8.33 -13.25
N ALA A 140 -6.03 -9.17 -13.37
CA ALA A 140 -5.73 -9.89 -14.60
C ALA A 140 -6.71 -11.04 -14.89
N GLU A 141 -7.29 -11.65 -13.86
CA GLU A 141 -8.26 -12.76 -13.97
C GLU A 141 -9.71 -12.30 -14.23
N LEU A 142 -10.02 -11.02 -14.01
CA LEU A 142 -11.38 -10.47 -14.18
C LEU A 142 -11.92 -10.58 -15.62
N THR A 143 -11.04 -10.65 -16.63
CA THR A 143 -11.42 -10.78 -18.04
C THR A 143 -10.28 -11.32 -18.90
N ASP A 144 -10.65 -12.11 -19.90
CA ASP A 144 -9.76 -12.58 -20.97
C ASP A 144 -9.62 -11.56 -22.11
N ASP A 145 -10.50 -10.55 -22.15
CA ASP A 145 -10.45 -9.48 -23.14
C ASP A 145 -9.38 -8.44 -22.78
N TYR A 146 -8.40 -8.28 -23.66
CA TYR A 146 -7.31 -7.31 -23.51
C TYR A 146 -7.77 -5.87 -23.30
N HIS A 147 -8.76 -5.39 -24.07
CA HIS A 147 -9.26 -4.02 -23.94
C HIS A 147 -10.01 -3.82 -22.63
N GLU A 148 -10.82 -4.79 -22.21
CA GLU A 148 -11.48 -4.73 -20.91
C GLU A 148 -10.48 -4.80 -19.75
N ARG A 149 -9.42 -5.61 -19.86
CA ARG A 149 -8.35 -5.68 -18.86
C ARG A 149 -7.62 -4.34 -18.75
N THR A 150 -7.23 -3.74 -19.87
CA THR A 150 -6.65 -2.39 -19.90
C THR A 150 -7.60 -1.37 -19.29
N SER A 151 -8.91 -1.49 -19.55
CA SER A 151 -9.91 -0.61 -18.92
C SER A 151 -9.98 -0.82 -17.40
N VAL A 152 -9.92 -2.05 -16.89
CA VAL A 152 -9.90 -2.33 -15.44
C VAL A 152 -8.69 -1.66 -14.78
N PHE A 153 -7.49 -1.88 -15.32
CA PHE A 153 -6.27 -1.25 -14.78
C PHE A 153 -6.23 0.27 -15.00
N GLY A 154 -6.92 0.79 -16.01
CA GLY A 154 -7.11 2.22 -16.17
C GLY A 154 -7.92 2.83 -15.02
N TRP A 155 -9.01 2.16 -14.59
CA TRP A 155 -9.79 2.59 -13.42
C TRP A 155 -8.97 2.46 -12.13
N ASP A 156 -8.21 1.38 -12.00
CA ASP A 156 -7.30 1.14 -10.89
C ASP A 156 -6.30 2.29 -10.72
N TRP A 157 -5.65 2.68 -11.82
CA TRP A 157 -4.69 3.77 -11.83
C TRP A 157 -5.33 5.12 -11.48
N MET A 158 -6.52 5.39 -12.00
CA MET A 158 -7.27 6.62 -11.65
C MET A 158 -7.64 6.67 -10.18
N MET A 159 -8.07 5.54 -9.60
CA MET A 159 -8.38 5.47 -8.16
C MET A 159 -7.11 5.66 -7.33
N ARG A 160 -5.99 5.06 -7.73
CA ARG A 160 -4.70 5.22 -7.06
C ARG A 160 -4.23 6.67 -7.07
N LEU A 161 -4.21 7.32 -8.23
CA LEU A 161 -3.80 8.73 -8.34
C LEU A 161 -4.77 9.67 -7.60
N GLY A 162 -6.07 9.52 -7.83
CA GLY A 162 -7.10 10.33 -7.16
C GLY A 162 -7.07 10.14 -5.64
N GLY A 163 -6.94 8.90 -5.19
CA GLY A 163 -6.79 8.54 -3.79
C GLY A 163 -5.53 9.15 -3.17
N ALA A 164 -4.39 9.08 -3.85
CA ALA A 164 -3.14 9.66 -3.35
C ALA A 164 -3.25 11.18 -3.17
N VAL A 165 -3.89 11.89 -4.11
CA VAL A 165 -4.11 13.33 -4.01
C VAL A 165 -5.07 13.66 -2.86
N VAL A 166 -6.22 12.99 -2.78
CA VAL A 166 -7.23 13.25 -1.73
C VAL A 166 -6.68 12.93 -0.35
N LEU A 167 -6.02 11.77 -0.19
CA LEU A 167 -5.38 11.38 1.07
C LEU A 167 -4.22 12.32 1.41
N GLY A 168 -3.40 12.71 0.44
CA GLY A 168 -2.31 13.66 0.65
C GLY A 168 -2.82 15.01 1.15
N ILE A 169 -3.88 15.55 0.54
CA ILE A 169 -4.54 16.78 1.01
C ILE A 169 -5.10 16.58 2.43
N PHE A 170 -5.79 15.47 2.67
CA PHE A 170 -6.34 15.18 4.00
C PHE A 170 -5.23 15.12 5.06
N VAL A 171 -4.15 14.38 4.81
CA VAL A 171 -3.01 14.26 5.73
C VAL A 171 -2.37 15.63 5.97
N LEU A 172 -2.08 16.41 4.93
CA LEU A 172 -1.39 17.70 5.08
C LEU A 172 -2.27 18.81 5.69
N PHE A 173 -3.57 18.83 5.45
CA PHE A 173 -4.43 19.91 5.93
C PHE A 173 -5.23 19.57 7.19
N VAL A 174 -5.45 18.29 7.48
CA VAL A 174 -6.23 17.84 8.65
C VAL A 174 -5.34 17.26 9.73
N ILE A 175 -4.42 16.36 9.38
CA ILE A 175 -3.54 15.70 10.37
C ILE A 175 -2.36 16.60 10.71
N PHE A 176 -1.69 17.15 9.69
CA PHE A 176 -0.47 17.97 9.83
C PHE A 176 -0.67 19.42 9.31
N PRO A 177 -1.68 20.16 9.79
CA PRO A 177 -1.89 21.54 9.37
C PRO A 177 -0.68 22.39 9.74
N THR A 178 -0.43 23.44 8.96
CA THR A 178 0.59 24.43 9.31
C THR A 178 0.16 25.17 10.58
N THR A 179 1.09 25.30 11.53
CA THR A 179 0.87 26.00 12.80
C THR A 179 1.81 27.19 12.91
N ALA A 180 1.62 28.06 13.91
CA ALA A 180 2.51 29.20 14.13
C ALA A 180 3.96 28.76 14.41
N ASP A 181 4.13 27.58 15.01
CA ASP A 181 5.43 27.02 15.39
C ASP A 181 6.06 26.16 14.28
N TYR A 182 5.25 25.59 13.39
CA TYR A 182 5.71 24.73 12.29
C TYR A 182 5.11 25.14 10.94
N GLU A 183 5.93 25.78 10.10
CA GLU A 183 5.57 26.09 8.70
C GLU A 183 5.36 24.80 7.88
N ASN A 184 6.10 23.74 8.19
CA ASN A 184 5.83 22.38 7.72
C ASN A 184 5.26 21.53 8.84
N GLY A 185 3.93 21.35 8.84
CA GLY A 185 3.23 20.59 9.88
C GLY A 185 3.71 19.15 10.05
N LEU A 186 4.33 18.54 9.02
CA LEU A 186 4.96 17.20 9.14
C LEU A 186 6.14 17.16 10.12
N LEU A 187 6.60 18.30 10.62
CA LEU A 187 7.67 18.36 11.62
C LEU A 187 7.14 18.49 13.05
N ASP A 188 5.82 18.62 13.21
CA ASP A 188 5.16 18.68 14.51
C ASP A 188 5.06 17.25 15.11
N PRO A 189 5.84 16.92 16.15
CA PRO A 189 5.87 15.57 16.73
C PRO A 189 4.51 15.15 17.31
N ASP A 190 3.73 16.09 17.84
CA ASP A 190 2.48 15.79 18.54
C ASP A 190 1.39 15.29 17.59
N ARG A 191 1.54 15.56 16.29
CA ARG A 191 0.58 15.13 15.25
C ARG A 191 0.73 13.67 14.85
N TYR A 192 1.89 13.06 15.09
CA TYR A 192 2.14 11.67 14.73
C TYR A 192 1.34 10.67 15.59
N VAL A 193 0.77 11.11 16.73
CA VAL A 193 -0.13 10.30 17.56
C VAL A 193 -1.45 9.98 16.87
N TYR A 194 -1.84 10.74 15.83
CA TYR A 194 -3.06 10.51 15.06
C TYR A 194 -2.90 9.53 13.89
N LEU A 195 -1.68 9.02 13.65
CA LEU A 195 -1.37 7.99 12.64
C LEU A 195 -1.34 6.60 13.26
#